data_AF-A0A7W4PLR6-F1
#
_entry.id   AF-A0A7W4PLR6-F1
#
_cell.length_a   1.000
_cell.length_b   1.000
_cell.length_c   1.000
_cell.angle_alpha   90.00
_cell.angle_beta   90.00
_cell.angle_gamma   90.00
#
_symmetry.space_group_name_H-M   'P 1'
#
loop_
_entity.id
_entity.type
_entity.pdbx_description
1 polymer ?
#
loop_
_entity_poly.entity_id
_entity_poly.type
_entity_poly.pdbx_seq_one_letter_code
_entity_poly.pdbx_strand_id
1 'polypeptide(L)'
;MNRVVTWARQWPDAEVNPITLLAHQARGDNTIRRNRFYEQFGIVFAYTDETKAAGTAREMRAGQLQPWAHLPENLSVLPLEAAFDEQHRELAALRQSRQTMQLRNRALRTELRRAMAHPLGFAARQIWYRHAPLLVGAVSLAVVGGLFLLARTL
;
A
#
# COMPACT_ATOMS: atom_id res chain seq x y z
N MET A 1 12.42 -23.04 4.07
CA MET A 1 13.15 -24.00 4.93
C MET A 1 12.75 -25.45 4.67
N ASN A 2 11.47 -25.83 4.69
CA ASN A 2 11.07 -27.24 4.49
C ASN A 2 11.69 -27.88 3.24
N ARG A 3 11.63 -27.19 2.08
CA ARG A 3 12.29 -27.66 0.84
C ARG A 3 13.80 -27.87 0.97
N VAL A 4 14.48 -26.99 1.72
CA VAL A 4 15.93 -27.10 1.97
C VAL A 4 16.23 -28.32 2.83
N VAL A 5 15.42 -28.57 3.85
CA VAL A 5 15.52 -29.76 4.70
C VAL A 5 15.27 -31.03 3.90
N THR A 6 14.23 -31.07 3.07
CA THR A 6 13.95 -32.19 2.17
C THR A 6 15.10 -32.45 1.20
N TRP A 7 15.70 -31.39 0.65
CA TRP A 7 16.86 -31.49 -0.23
C TRP A 7 18.10 -32.01 0.51
N ALA A 8 18.42 -31.46 1.68
CA ALA A 8 19.59 -31.87 2.47
C ALA A 8 19.55 -33.35 2.86
N ARG A 9 18.36 -33.90 3.14
CA ARG A 9 18.17 -35.32 3.46
C ARG A 9 18.57 -36.30 2.36
N GLN A 10 18.81 -35.83 1.13
CA GLN A 10 19.34 -36.68 0.05
C GLN A 10 20.76 -37.20 0.34
N TRP A 11 21.49 -36.56 1.26
CA TRP A 11 22.79 -37.00 1.74
C TRP A 11 22.71 -37.32 3.24
N PRO A 12 22.10 -38.46 3.63
CA PRO A 12 21.75 -38.73 5.03
C PRO A 12 22.96 -38.73 5.97
N ASP A 13 24.13 -39.12 5.47
CA ASP A 13 25.38 -39.19 6.24
C ASP A 13 26.16 -37.86 6.30
N ALA A 14 25.72 -36.83 5.58
CA ALA A 14 26.37 -35.52 5.63
C ALA A 14 26.16 -34.87 7.01
N GLU A 15 27.20 -34.22 7.52
CA GLU A 15 27.08 -33.39 8.73
C GLU A 15 26.36 -32.08 8.42
N VAL A 16 25.40 -31.73 9.28
CA VAL A 16 24.77 -30.42 9.25
C VAL A 16 25.68 -29.44 9.97
N ASN A 17 26.09 -28.38 9.26
CA ASN A 17 26.90 -27.33 9.87
C ASN A 17 26.15 -26.70 11.07
N PRO A 18 26.75 -26.66 12.28
CA PRO A 18 26.09 -26.14 13.46
C PRO A 18 25.60 -24.70 13.31
N ILE A 19 24.33 -24.48 13.66
CA ILE A 19 23.72 -23.16 13.70
C ILE A 19 23.99 -22.54 15.07
N THR A 20 24.52 -21.32 15.10
CA THR A 20 24.70 -20.55 16.34
C THR A 20 23.61 -19.50 16.49
N LEU A 21 22.94 -19.52 17.63
CA LEU A 21 21.97 -18.51 18.04
C LEU A 21 22.68 -17.44 18.85
N LEU A 22 22.55 -16.18 18.43
CA LEU A 22 23.18 -15.04 19.08
C LEU A 22 22.14 -14.29 19.93
N ALA A 23 22.52 -13.93 21.16
CA ALA A 23 21.62 -13.27 22.12
C ALA A 23 21.04 -11.95 21.59
N HIS A 24 21.81 -11.15 20.85
CA HIS A 24 21.34 -9.86 20.33
C HIS A 24 20.20 -9.98 19.30
N GLN A 25 20.01 -11.16 18.72
CA GLN A 25 18.92 -11.48 17.79
C GLN A 25 17.65 -11.94 18.52
N ALA A 26 17.75 -12.26 19.80
CA ALA A 26 16.68 -12.75 20.65
C ALA A 26 16.04 -11.57 21.41
N ARG A 27 15.00 -10.95 20.84
CA ARG A 27 14.28 -9.81 21.44
C ARG A 27 12.81 -10.14 21.65
N GLY A 28 12.36 -10.15 22.92
CA GLY A 28 10.98 -10.45 23.29
C GLY A 28 10.48 -11.77 22.69
N ASP A 29 9.29 -11.74 22.09
CA ASP A 29 8.64 -12.90 21.47
C ASP A 29 9.45 -13.52 20.31
N ASN A 30 10.39 -12.76 19.73
CA ASN A 30 11.22 -13.26 18.63
C ASN A 30 12.08 -14.45 19.08
N THR A 31 12.51 -14.49 20.35
CA THR A 31 13.34 -15.58 20.88
C THR A 31 12.65 -16.93 20.71
N ILE A 32 11.41 -17.03 21.17
CA ILE A 32 10.61 -18.26 21.12
C ILE A 32 10.31 -18.63 19.67
N ARG A 33 9.90 -17.65 18.85
CA ARG A 33 9.56 -17.89 17.43
C ARG A 33 10.76 -18.39 16.62
N ARG A 34 11.94 -17.77 16.80
CA ARG A 34 13.19 -18.17 16.14
C ARG A 34 13.61 -19.57 16.55
N ASN A 35 13.58 -19.88 17.84
CA ASN A 35 14.01 -21.19 18.33
C ASN A 35 13.09 -22.30 17.81
N ARG A 36 11.77 -22.10 17.92
CA ARG A 36 10.76 -23.01 17.37
C ARG A 36 10.91 -23.23 15.87
N PHE A 37 11.33 -22.19 15.13
CA PHE A 37 11.54 -22.29 13.69
C PHE A 37 12.60 -23.33 13.29
N TYR A 38 13.65 -23.50 14.09
CA TYR A 38 14.67 -24.53 13.85
C TYR A 38 14.30 -25.86 14.49
N GLU A 39 13.78 -25.84 15.72
CA GLU A 39 13.42 -27.04 16.49
C GLU A 39 12.37 -27.90 15.79
N GLN A 40 11.44 -27.29 15.04
CA GLN A 40 10.46 -28.02 14.23
C GLN A 40 11.06 -28.90 13.12
N PHE A 41 12.33 -28.71 12.77
CA PHE A 41 13.06 -29.55 11.83
C PHE A 41 13.98 -30.57 12.51
N GLY A 42 13.81 -30.77 13.83
CA GLY A 42 14.62 -31.70 14.63
C GLY A 42 15.97 -31.13 15.09
N ILE A 43 16.23 -29.84 14.88
CA ILE A 43 17.48 -29.19 15.30
C ILE A 43 17.39 -28.86 16.79
N VAL A 44 18.29 -29.45 17.58
CA VAL A 44 18.34 -29.24 19.04
C VAL A 44 19.52 -28.35 19.40
N PHE A 45 19.28 -27.34 20.24
CA PHE A 45 20.32 -26.42 20.69
C PHE A 45 20.81 -26.75 22.10
N ALA A 46 22.12 -26.63 22.30
CA ALA A 46 22.72 -26.46 23.61
C ALA A 46 22.66 -24.97 23.96
N TYR A 47 21.60 -24.57 24.68
CA TYR A 47 21.40 -23.19 25.11
C TYR A 47 22.41 -22.80 26.20
N THR A 48 22.82 -21.52 26.20
CA THR A 48 23.75 -20.98 27.21
C THR A 48 23.11 -20.84 28.59
N ASP A 49 21.79 -20.64 28.63
CA ASP A 49 21.01 -20.39 29.84
C ASP A 49 19.53 -20.73 29.60
N GLU A 50 18.70 -20.59 30.64
CA GLU A 50 17.27 -20.85 30.60
C GLU A 50 16.48 -19.85 29.75
N THR A 51 17.04 -18.67 29.46
CA THR A 51 16.39 -17.66 28.59
C THR A 51 16.38 -18.12 27.13
N LYS A 52 17.22 -19.10 26.76
CA LYS A 52 17.35 -19.65 25.41
C LYS A 52 17.65 -18.57 24.36
N ALA A 53 18.25 -17.46 24.78
CA ALA A 53 18.58 -16.34 23.89
C ALA A 53 19.77 -16.66 22.98
N ALA A 54 20.73 -17.44 23.48
CA ALA A 54 21.91 -17.91 22.75
C ALA A 54 22.12 -19.41 22.94
N GLY A 55 22.88 -20.02 22.02
CA GLY A 55 23.19 -21.44 22.05
C GLY A 55 23.73 -21.93 20.70
N THR A 56 24.29 -23.12 20.67
CA THR A 56 24.78 -23.75 19.44
C THR A 56 24.02 -25.03 19.18
N ALA A 57 23.64 -25.26 17.92
CA ALA A 57 23.02 -26.51 17.51
C ALA A 57 23.97 -27.67 17.82
N ARG A 58 23.41 -28.75 18.36
CA ARG A 58 24.15 -30.00 18.55
C ARG A 58 24.51 -30.59 17.19
N GLU A 59 25.63 -31.29 17.14
CA GLU A 59 26.02 -32.04 15.95
C GLU A 59 24.91 -33.01 15.55
N MET A 60 24.58 -33.00 14.26
CA MET A 60 23.58 -33.90 13.70
C MET A 60 23.89 -34.18 12.23
N ARG A 61 23.43 -35.34 11.77
CA ARG A 61 23.48 -35.76 10.37
C ARG A 61 22.24 -35.27 9.63
N ALA A 62 22.35 -35.00 8.34
CA ALA A 62 21.22 -34.50 7.55
C ALA A 62 20.04 -35.48 7.55
N GLY A 63 20.30 -36.80 7.62
CA GLY A 63 19.27 -37.83 7.73
C GLY A 63 18.35 -37.69 8.95
N GLN A 64 18.84 -37.05 10.03
CA GLN A 64 18.11 -36.80 11.28
C GLN A 64 17.17 -35.59 11.22
N LEU A 65 17.24 -34.78 10.14
CA LEU A 65 16.33 -33.65 9.98
C LEU A 65 14.87 -34.13 9.76
N GLN A 66 13.92 -33.35 10.26
CA GLN A 66 12.50 -33.66 10.23
C GLN A 66 11.72 -32.68 9.34
N PRO A 67 11.57 -32.94 8.03
CA PRO A 67 10.74 -32.13 7.17
C PRO A 67 9.27 -32.32 7.53
N TRP A 68 8.45 -31.30 7.26
CA TRP A 68 7.01 -31.43 7.30
C TRP A 68 6.53 -32.37 6.19
N ALA A 69 5.74 -33.38 6.57
CA ALA A 69 5.03 -34.24 5.62
C ALA A 69 3.90 -33.48 4.91
N HIS A 70 3.25 -32.56 5.62
CA HIS A 70 2.15 -31.75 5.12
C HIS A 70 2.36 -30.29 5.51
N LEU A 71 1.87 -29.36 4.68
CA LEU A 71 1.89 -27.94 5.01
C LEU A 71 0.97 -27.71 6.23
N PRO A 72 1.46 -27.07 7.31
CA PRO A 72 0.61 -26.70 8.43
C PRO A 72 -0.59 -25.85 7.98
N GLU A 73 -1.77 -26.08 8.56
CA GLU A 73 -3.02 -25.41 8.16
C GLU A 73 -2.97 -23.88 8.29
N ASN A 74 -2.13 -23.36 9.19
CA ASN A 74 -1.94 -21.94 9.42
C ASN A 74 -0.95 -21.28 8.44
N LEU A 75 -0.42 -22.03 7.47
CA LEU A 75 0.51 -21.53 6.47
C LEU A 75 -0.09 -21.67 5.07
N SER A 76 -0.02 -20.59 4.30
CA SER A 76 -0.31 -20.59 2.87
C SER A 76 0.97 -20.38 2.08
N VAL A 77 1.12 -21.12 0.97
CA VAL A 77 2.22 -20.90 0.02
C VAL A 77 1.69 -19.98 -1.07
N LEU A 78 2.22 -18.76 -1.12
CA LEU A 78 1.98 -17.83 -2.22
C LEU A 78 3.06 -18.03 -3.29
N PRO A 79 2.67 -18.37 -4.54
CA PRO A 79 3.58 -18.30 -5.66
C PRO A 79 4.16 -16.90 -5.79
N LEU A 80 5.42 -16.80 -6.22
CA LEU A 80 6.12 -15.53 -6.30
C LEU A 80 5.44 -14.59 -7.30
N GLU A 81 4.95 -15.16 -8.41
CA GLU A 81 4.21 -14.48 -9.46
C GLU A 81 2.94 -13.84 -8.89
N ALA A 82 2.15 -14.63 -8.16
CA ALA A 82 0.92 -14.16 -7.53
C ALA A 82 1.18 -13.05 -6.49
N ALA A 83 2.27 -13.14 -5.73
CA ALA A 83 2.66 -12.10 -4.78
C ALA A 83 3.03 -10.78 -5.48
N PHE A 84 3.68 -10.87 -6.65
CA PHE A 84 4.06 -9.69 -7.42
C PHE A 84 2.92 -9.11 -8.25
N ASP A 85 1.97 -9.91 -8.72
CA ASP A 85 0.85 -9.44 -9.53
C ASP A 85 0.02 -8.38 -8.81
N GLU A 86 -0.25 -8.58 -7.52
CA GLU A 86 -0.96 -7.58 -6.70
C GLU A 86 -0.18 -6.27 -6.62
N GLN A 87 1.11 -6.36 -6.31
CA GLN A 87 1.96 -5.17 -6.21
C GLN A 87 2.09 -4.43 -7.54
N HIS A 88 2.17 -5.15 -8.67
CA HIS A 88 2.23 -4.54 -10.00
C HIS A 88 0.93 -3.83 -10.36
N ARG A 89 -0.23 -4.43 -10.02
CA ARG A 89 -1.55 -3.81 -10.25
C ARG A 89 -1.71 -2.54 -9.42
N GLU A 90 -1.36 -2.59 -8.14
CA GLU A 90 -1.45 -1.43 -7.26
C GLU A 90 -0.54 -0.29 -7.74
N LEU A 91 0.72 -0.61 -8.09
CA LEU A 91 1.68 0.35 -8.63
C LEU A 91 1.20 0.97 -9.95
N ALA A 92 0.59 0.18 -10.84
CA ALA A 92 0.02 0.68 -12.09
C ALA A 92 -1.14 1.65 -11.84
N ALA A 93 -2.07 1.29 -10.95
CA ALA A 93 -3.20 2.14 -10.57
C ALA A 93 -2.74 3.45 -9.92
N LEU A 94 -1.75 3.39 -9.02
CA LEU A 94 -1.17 4.57 -8.37
C LEU A 94 -0.49 5.50 -9.38
N ARG A 95 0.26 4.96 -10.34
CA ARG A 95 0.88 5.74 -11.42
C ARG A 95 -0.16 6.46 -12.26
N GLN A 96 -1.24 5.77 -12.63
CA GLN A 96 -2.34 6.37 -13.39
C GLN A 96 -3.03 7.49 -12.60
N SER A 97 -3.35 7.25 -11.32
CA SER A 97 -3.96 8.27 -10.45
C SER A 97 -3.08 9.51 -10.33
N ARG A 98 -1.77 9.32 -10.12
CA ARG A 98 -0.79 10.41 -10.05
C ARG A 98 -0.76 11.22 -11.35
N GLN A 99 -0.75 10.58 -12.51
CA GLN A 99 -0.78 11.27 -13.80
C GLN A 99 -2.05 12.11 -13.96
N THR A 100 -3.22 11.53 -13.67
CA THR A 100 -4.51 12.24 -13.73
C THR A 100 -4.52 13.47 -12.82
N MET A 101 -4.03 13.32 -11.58
CA MET A 101 -3.94 14.44 -10.64
C MET A 101 -2.96 15.52 -11.11
N GLN A 102 -1.82 15.14 -11.68
CA GLN A 102 -0.85 16.10 -12.23
C GLN A 102 -1.45 16.88 -13.41
N LEU A 103 -2.16 16.21 -14.31
CA LEU A 103 -2.85 16.86 -15.43
C LEU A 103 -3.93 17.83 -14.94
N ARG A 104 -4.77 17.40 -13.98
CA ARG A 104 -5.80 18.26 -13.37
C ARG A 104 -5.20 19.46 -12.65
N ASN A 105 -4.12 19.26 -11.90
CA ASN A 105 -3.42 20.35 -11.21
C ASN A 105 -2.82 21.35 -12.20
N ARG A 106 -2.23 20.89 -13.31
CA ARG A 106 -1.74 21.76 -14.39
C ARG A 106 -2.89 22.55 -15.02
N ALA A 107 -4.00 21.90 -15.35
CA ALA A 107 -5.18 22.56 -15.90
C ALA A 107 -5.69 23.67 -14.96
N LEU A 108 -5.90 23.37 -13.67
CA LEU A 108 -6.32 24.34 -12.66
C LEU A 108 -5.32 25.50 -12.52
N ARG A 109 -4.01 25.23 -12.53
CA ARG A 109 -2.99 26.28 -12.50
C ARG A 109 -3.07 27.20 -13.72
N THR A 110 -3.32 26.66 -14.91
CA THR A 110 -3.48 27.49 -16.12
C THR A 110 -4.78 28.28 -16.12
N GLU A 111 -5.85 27.73 -15.57
CA GLU A 111 -7.12 28.43 -15.40
C GLU A 111 -6.98 29.58 -14.39
N LEU A 112 -6.36 29.30 -13.24
CA LEU A 112 -6.03 30.32 -12.24
C LEU A 112 -5.19 31.45 -12.83
N ARG A 113 -4.14 31.13 -13.59
CA ARG A 113 -3.31 32.15 -14.27
C ARG A 113 -4.12 32.98 -15.25
N ARG A 114 -5.01 32.36 -16.04
CA ARG A 114 -5.88 33.08 -16.98
C ARG A 114 -6.85 34.02 -16.26
N ALA A 115 -7.44 33.55 -15.15
CA ALA A 115 -8.31 34.37 -14.30
C ALA A 115 -7.56 35.55 -13.68
N MET A 116 -6.34 35.32 -13.16
CA MET A 116 -5.50 36.37 -12.59
C MET A 116 -4.99 37.38 -13.62
N ALA A 117 -4.80 36.98 -14.88
CA ALA A 117 -4.38 37.89 -15.95
C ALA A 117 -5.50 38.88 -16.36
N HIS A 118 -6.77 38.53 -16.17
CA HIS A 118 -7.92 39.37 -16.52
C HIS A 118 -8.96 39.39 -15.39
N PRO A 119 -8.63 40.00 -14.23
CA PRO A 119 -9.43 39.86 -13.01
C PRO A 119 -10.85 40.44 -13.16
N LEU A 120 -10.99 41.58 -13.83
CA LEU A 120 -12.29 42.24 -14.05
C LEU A 120 -13.20 41.44 -15.01
N GLY A 121 -12.64 40.97 -16.13
CA GLY A 121 -13.39 40.16 -17.10
C GLY A 121 -13.82 38.80 -16.52
N PHE A 122 -12.96 38.18 -15.72
CA PHE A 122 -13.27 36.94 -15.01
C PHE A 122 -14.39 37.15 -13.97
N ALA A 123 -14.30 38.20 -13.15
CA ALA A 123 -15.34 38.53 -12.17
C ALA A 123 -16.68 38.83 -12.82
N ALA A 124 -16.71 39.65 -13.88
CA ALA A 124 -17.93 39.97 -14.63
C ALA A 124 -18.57 38.73 -15.24
N ARG A 125 -17.77 37.84 -15.86
CA ARG A 125 -18.24 36.57 -16.40
C ARG A 125 -18.80 35.65 -15.32
N GLN A 126 -18.17 35.58 -14.15
CA GLN A 126 -18.64 34.74 -13.04
C GLN A 126 -19.95 35.26 -12.44
N ILE A 127 -20.09 36.58 -12.30
CA ILE A 127 -21.34 37.23 -11.89
C ILE A 127 -22.44 36.96 -12.91
N TRP A 128 -22.13 37.09 -14.20
CA TRP A 128 -23.06 36.78 -15.28
C TRP A 128 -23.54 35.33 -15.23
N TYR A 129 -22.65 34.34 -15.17
CA TYR A 129 -23.08 32.93 -15.11
C TYR A 129 -23.89 32.58 -13.87
N ARG A 130 -23.62 33.23 -12.73
CA ARG A 130 -24.32 32.96 -11.47
C ARG A 130 -25.66 33.69 -11.34
N HIS A 131 -25.78 34.89 -11.90
CA HIS A 131 -26.93 35.76 -11.71
C HIS A 131 -27.68 36.10 -13.01
N ALA A 132 -27.29 35.54 -14.17
CA ALA A 132 -27.97 35.71 -15.45
C ALA A 132 -29.50 35.59 -15.38
N PRO A 133 -30.10 34.54 -14.76
CA PRO A 133 -31.57 34.44 -14.73
C PRO A 133 -32.22 35.55 -13.89
N LEU A 134 -31.58 35.99 -12.80
CA LEU A 134 -32.08 37.09 -11.96
C LEU A 134 -31.93 38.45 -12.66
N LEU A 135 -30.81 38.68 -13.33
CA LEU A 135 -30.54 39.91 -14.08
C LEU A 135 -31.49 40.04 -15.28
N VAL A 136 -31.69 38.95 -16.04
CA VAL A 136 -32.65 38.91 -17.16
C VAL A 136 -34.08 39.11 -16.64
N GLY A 137 -34.45 38.48 -15.52
CA GLY A 137 -35.75 38.68 -14.88
C GLY A 137 -35.99 40.13 -14.42
N ALA A 138 -35.00 40.76 -13.78
CA ALA A 138 -35.08 42.14 -13.32
C ALA A 138 -35.20 43.14 -14.48
N VAL A 139 -34.43 42.97 -15.55
CA VAL A 139 -34.53 43.79 -16.77
C VAL A 139 -35.90 43.62 -17.43
N SER A 140 -36.41 42.38 -17.51
CA SER A 140 -37.72 42.10 -18.09
C SER A 140 -38.85 42.78 -17.29
N LEU A 141 -38.80 42.71 -15.96
CA LEU A 141 -39.74 43.40 -15.07
C LEU A 141 -39.67 44.92 -15.21
N ALA A 142 -38.47 45.49 -15.32
CA ALA A 142 -38.30 46.93 -15.51
C ALA A 142 -38.86 47.41 -16.87
N VAL A 143 -38.65 46.65 -17.95
CA VAL A 143 -39.20 46.97 -19.28
C VAL A 143 -40.73 46.90 -19.27
N VAL A 144 -41.30 45.84 -18.69
CA VAL A 144 -42.77 45.68 -18.60
C VAL A 144 -43.38 46.78 -17.73
N GLY A 145 -42.78 47.10 -16.58
CA GLY A 145 -43.23 48.17 -15.70
C GLY A 145 -43.14 49.56 -16.35
N GLY A 146 -42.07 49.83 -17.10
CA GLY A 146 -41.89 51.08 -17.85
C GLY A 146 -42.92 51.24 -18.97
N LEU A 147 -43.21 50.18 -19.73
CA LEU A 147 -44.27 50.17 -20.74
C LEU A 147 -45.66 50.38 -20.13
N PHE A 148 -45.92 49.77 -18.97
CA PHE A 148 -47.19 49.95 -18.25
C PHE A 148 -47.39 51.38 -17.73
N LEU A 149 -46.32 52.03 -17.27
CA LEU A 149 -46.36 53.43 -16.84
C LEU A 149 -46.57 54.39 -18.01
N LEU A 150 -45.89 54.18 -19.14
CA LEU A 150 -46.08 54.95 -20.37
C LEU A 150 -47.50 54.83 -20.93
N ALA A 151 -48.07 53.63 -20.93
CA ALA A 151 -49.44 53.37 -21.39
C ALA A 151 -50.51 54.00 -20.49
N ARG A 152 -50.19 54.35 -19.24
CA ARG A 152 -51.11 54.98 -18.29
C ARG A 152 -51.08 56.52 -18.36
N THR A 153 -50.07 57.10 -19.00
CA THR A 153 -49.88 58.55 -19.16
C THR A 153 -50.33 59.09 -20.53
N LEU A 154 -50.77 58.21 -21.44
CA LEU A 154 -51.40 58.51 -22.72
C LEU A 154 -52.91 58.36 -22.60
#